data_AF-A0A2P6FDK6-F1
#
_entry.id   AF-A0A2P6FDK6-F1
#
_cell.length_a   1.000
_cell.length_b   1.000
_cell.length_c   1.000
_cell.angle_alpha   90.00
_cell.angle_beta   90.00
_cell.angle_gamma   90.00
#
_symmetry.space_group_name_H-M   'P 1'
#
loop_
_entity.id
_entity.type
_entity.pdbx_description
1 polymer ?
#
loop_
_entity_poly.entity_id
_entity_poly.type
_entity_poly.pdbx_seq_one_letter_code
_entity_poly.pdbx_strand_id
1 'polypeptide(L)'
;MKKYERLDINERVNLEKLKDNDLFKKKNGTINIRKIAKQMNRDYKTIWQELNVFDNINDYNATKAQKIHDKNKRQCRKYSMLNSQELSYFSNEYNNFGRSPQNIIMSLDGLR
;
A
#
# COMPACT_ATOMS: atom_id res chain seq x y z
N MET A 1 0.91 -16.52 -12.16
CA MET A 1 1.56 -15.71 -11.11
C MET A 1 0.91 -14.35 -11.05
N LYS A 2 0.33 -14.00 -9.90
CA LYS A 2 -0.22 -12.65 -9.67
C LYS A 2 0.94 -11.65 -9.66
N LYS A 3 0.84 -10.59 -10.47
CA LYS A 3 1.89 -9.57 -10.64
C LYS A 3 1.62 -8.39 -9.71
N TYR A 4 2.64 -7.98 -8.94
CA TYR A 4 2.73 -6.68 -8.24
C TYR A 4 1.61 -6.30 -7.26
N GLU A 5 0.73 -7.22 -6.91
CA GLU A 5 -0.18 -7.06 -5.77
C GLU A 5 0.56 -7.36 -4.46
N ARG A 6 0.30 -6.52 -3.45
CA ARG A 6 0.76 -6.76 -2.07
C ARG A 6 0.06 -7.98 -1.49
N LEU A 7 0.72 -8.64 -0.54
CA LEU A 7 0.14 -9.78 0.17
C LEU A 7 -0.97 -9.33 1.12
N ASP A 8 -2.08 -10.07 1.14
CA ASP A 8 -3.08 -9.94 2.19
C ASP A 8 -2.62 -10.60 3.51
N ILE A 9 -3.43 -10.48 4.57
CA ILE A 9 -3.08 -11.03 5.88
C ILE A 9 -2.92 -12.57 5.87
N ASN A 10 -3.74 -13.27 5.10
CA ASN A 10 -3.69 -14.73 5.03
C ASN A 10 -2.42 -15.17 4.29
N GLU A 11 -2.08 -14.47 3.21
CA GLU A 11 -0.85 -14.70 2.48
C GLU A 11 0.39 -14.38 3.32
N ARG A 12 0.34 -13.33 4.15
CA ARG A 12 1.41 -13.00 5.10
C ARG A 12 1.63 -14.10 6.14
N VAL A 13 0.55 -14.65 6.69
CA VAL A 13 0.60 -15.78 7.63
C VAL A 13 1.17 -17.02 6.94
N ASN A 14 0.77 -17.28 5.70
CA ASN A 14 1.34 -18.37 4.91
C ASN A 14 2.83 -18.16 4.65
N LEU A 15 3.26 -16.95 4.32
CA LEU A 15 4.67 -16.62 4.15
C LEU A 15 5.49 -16.86 5.43
N GLU A 16 4.96 -16.48 6.60
CA GLU A 16 5.60 -16.75 7.90
C GLU A 16 5.82 -18.26 8.12
N LYS A 17 4.80 -19.08 7.89
CA LYS A 17 4.91 -20.55 8.01
C LYS A 17 5.91 -21.14 7.02
N LEU A 18 5.92 -20.67 5.77
CA LEU A 18 6.81 -21.16 4.73
C LEU A 18 8.26 -20.75 4.98
N LYS A 19 8.49 -19.57 5.55
CA LYS A 19 9.81 -19.05 5.92
C LYS A 19 10.51 -19.99 6.91
N ASP A 20 9.78 -20.44 7.93
CA ASP A 20 10.34 -21.24 9.04
C ASP A 20 10.49 -22.71 8.67
N ASN A 21 9.81 -23.17 7.63
CA ASN A 21 9.86 -24.55 7.18
C ASN A 21 11.18 -24.88 6.47
N ASP A 22 11.87 -25.91 6.96
CA ASP A 22 13.16 -26.36 6.45
C ASP A 22 13.14 -26.77 4.97
N LEU A 23 12.00 -27.23 4.45
CA LEU A 23 11.83 -27.55 3.02
C LEU A 23 12.02 -26.33 2.12
N PHE A 24 11.83 -25.12 2.66
CA PHE A 24 11.99 -23.87 1.94
C PHE A 24 13.31 -23.16 2.27
N LYS A 25 14.23 -23.84 2.96
CA LYS A 25 15.62 -23.38 3.13
C LYS A 25 16.51 -23.96 2.03
N LYS A 26 17.58 -23.24 1.71
CA LYS A 26 18.68 -23.72 0.86
C LYS A 26 19.61 -24.60 1.69
N LYS A 27 20.55 -25.27 1.03
CA LYS A 27 21.57 -26.11 1.70
C LYS A 27 22.39 -25.36 2.77
N ASN A 28 22.55 -24.04 2.63
CA ASN A 28 23.26 -23.18 3.58
C ASN A 28 22.35 -22.59 4.69
N GLY A 29 21.13 -23.12 4.86
CA GLY A 29 20.18 -22.65 5.89
C GLY A 29 19.43 -21.36 5.54
N THR A 30 19.82 -20.64 4.48
CA THR A 30 19.14 -19.39 4.07
C THR A 30 17.81 -19.67 3.37
N ILE A 31 16.86 -18.74 3.48
CA ILE A 31 15.53 -18.89 2.89
C ILE A 31 15.60 -18.93 1.35
N ASN A 32 14.85 -19.87 0.77
CA ASN A 32 14.69 -20.02 -0.67
C ASN A 32 13.45 -19.27 -1.18
N ILE A 33 13.61 -17.95 -1.35
CA ILE A 33 12.53 -17.04 -1.79
C ILE A 33 11.89 -17.50 -3.11
N ARG A 34 12.66 -18.01 -4.07
CA ARG A 34 12.11 -18.50 -5.36
C ARG A 34 11.17 -19.68 -5.16
N LYS A 35 11.49 -20.60 -4.25
CA LYS A 35 10.64 -21.77 -3.96
C LYS A 35 9.35 -21.34 -3.26
N ILE A 36 9.45 -20.41 -2.32
CA ILE A 36 8.29 -19.81 -1.64
C ILE A 36 7.39 -19.08 -2.64
N ALA A 37 7.96 -18.25 -3.52
CA ALA A 37 7.22 -17.50 -4.53
C ALA A 37 6.41 -18.44 -5.46
N LYS A 38 7.02 -19.55 -5.89
CA LYS A 38 6.32 -20.60 -6.65
C LYS A 38 5.17 -21.22 -5.85
N GLN A 39 5.41 -21.60 -4.59
CA GLN A 39 4.39 -22.20 -3.73
C GLN A 39 3.20 -21.27 -3.50
N MET A 40 3.45 -19.97 -3.34
CA MET A 40 2.42 -18.96 -3.13
C MET A 40 1.79 -18.45 -4.44
N ASN A 41 2.26 -18.90 -5.61
CA ASN A 41 1.88 -18.36 -6.92
C ASN A 41 2.04 -16.83 -7.02
N ARG A 42 3.08 -16.30 -6.38
CA ARG A 42 3.40 -14.87 -6.27
C ARG A 42 4.73 -14.56 -6.96
N ASP A 43 4.92 -13.30 -7.34
CA ASP A 43 6.18 -12.86 -7.91
C ASP A 43 7.34 -12.91 -6.90
N TYR A 44 8.53 -13.25 -7.39
CA TYR A 44 9.75 -13.28 -6.57
C TYR A 44 9.97 -11.92 -5.90
N LYS A 45 9.77 -10.83 -6.65
CA LYS A 45 9.98 -9.47 -6.17
C LYS A 45 9.01 -9.11 -5.04
N THR A 46 7.75 -9.55 -5.15
CA THR A 46 6.75 -9.36 -4.08
C THR A 46 7.19 -10.02 -2.78
N ILE A 47 7.61 -11.29 -2.82
CA ILE A 47 8.06 -12.00 -1.60
C ILE A 47 9.34 -11.38 -1.04
N TRP A 48 10.30 -11.02 -1.89
CA TRP A 48 11.55 -10.39 -1.47
C TRP A 48 11.30 -9.04 -0.78
N GLN A 49 10.44 -8.20 -1.36
CA GLN A 49 10.07 -6.91 -0.76
C GLN A 49 9.36 -7.08 0.58
N GLU A 50 8.43 -8.04 0.68
CA GLU A 50 7.69 -8.27 1.92
C GLU A 50 8.60 -8.72 3.07
N LEU A 51 9.56 -9.62 2.77
CA LEU A 51 10.54 -10.09 3.75
C LEU A 51 11.53 -8.99 4.15
N ASN A 52 11.89 -8.10 3.22
CA ASN A 52 12.80 -6.98 3.47
C ASN A 52 12.14 -5.74 4.08
N VAL A 53 10.87 -5.83 4.51
CA VAL A 53 10.26 -4.78 5.34
C VAL A 53 10.97 -4.68 6.71
N PHE A 54 11.63 -5.74 7.14
CA PHE A 54 12.39 -5.82 8.39
C PHE A 54 13.89 -5.84 8.12
N ASP A 55 14.69 -5.38 9.09
CA ASP A 55 16.16 -5.37 9.00
C ASP A 55 16.74 -6.78 8.85
N ASN A 56 16.10 -7.76 9.50
CA ASN A 56 16.43 -9.17 9.35
C ASN A 56 15.22 -9.96 8.86
N ILE A 57 15.42 -10.76 7.82
CA ILE A 57 14.37 -11.63 7.26
C ILE A 57 13.86 -12.62 8.32
N ASN A 58 14.74 -13.07 9.23
CA ASN A 58 14.35 -13.98 10.30
C ASN A 58 13.34 -13.35 11.28
N ASP A 59 13.31 -12.02 11.39
CA ASP A 59 12.38 -11.30 12.28
C ASP A 59 10.99 -11.08 11.66
N TYR A 60 10.81 -11.50 10.40
CA TYR A 60 9.53 -11.40 9.70
C TYR A 60 8.41 -12.07 10.49
N ASN A 61 7.35 -11.31 10.75
CA ASN A 61 6.11 -11.75 11.39
C ASN A 61 4.90 -11.14 10.67
N ALA A 62 3.88 -11.94 10.38
CA ALA A 62 2.73 -11.52 9.58
C ALA A 62 1.95 -10.36 10.22
N THR A 63 1.76 -10.39 11.54
CA THR A 63 1.00 -9.35 12.25
C THR A 63 1.75 -8.02 12.29
N LYS A 64 3.08 -8.04 12.46
CA LYS A 64 3.92 -6.84 12.41
C LYS A 64 3.94 -6.25 10.99
N ALA A 65 4.08 -7.09 9.97
CA ALA A 65 4.08 -6.65 8.57
C ALA A 65 2.74 -5.97 8.20
N GLN A 66 1.62 -6.55 8.64
CA GLN A 66 0.30 -5.96 8.48
C GLN A 66 0.17 -4.60 9.17
N LYS A 67 0.63 -4.47 10.41
CA LYS A 67 0.62 -3.19 11.14
C LYS A 67 1.44 -2.11 10.43
N ILE A 68 2.64 -2.44 9.94
CA ILE A 68 3.49 -1.52 9.17
C ILE A 68 2.75 -1.07 7.90
N HIS A 69 2.17 -2.03 7.18
CA HIS A 69 1.38 -1.75 6.00
C HIS A 69 0.21 -0.79 6.30
N ASP A 70 -0.57 -1.07 7.34
CA ASP A 70 -1.75 -0.27 7.67
C ASP A 70 -1.39 1.14 8.15
N LYS A 71 -0.25 1.28 8.86
CA LYS A 71 0.33 2.58 9.20
C LYS A 71 0.69 3.37 7.94
N ASN A 72 1.36 2.75 6.98
CA ASN A 72 1.78 3.39 5.73
C ASN A 72 0.59 3.72 4.81
N LYS A 73 -0.45 2.86 4.80
CA LYS A 73 -1.68 3.09 4.02
C LYS A 73 -2.42 4.36 4.44
N ARG A 74 -2.41 4.68 5.75
CA ARG A 74 -3.11 5.86 6.28
C ARG A 74 -2.50 7.19 5.83
N GLN A 75 -1.24 7.22 5.39
CA GLN A 75 -0.56 8.46 4.96
C GLN A 75 -0.85 8.87 3.51
N CYS A 76 -1.56 8.06 2.73
CA CYS A 76 -1.85 8.35 1.31
C CYS A 76 -3.15 9.14 1.07
N ARG A 77 -3.86 9.63 2.10
CA ARG A 77 -4.94 10.61 1.89
C ARG A 77 -4.30 11.99 1.75
N LYS A 78 -3.87 12.34 0.53
CA LYS A 78 -3.62 13.73 0.17
C LYS A 78 -4.96 14.44 0.19
N TYR A 79 -5.34 15.06 1.31
CA TYR A 79 -6.33 16.12 1.23
C TYR A 79 -5.62 17.27 0.55
N SER A 80 -6.01 17.59 -0.68
CA SER A 80 -5.80 18.94 -1.20
C SER A 80 -6.61 19.86 -0.31
N MET A 81 -5.97 20.38 0.74
CA MET A 81 -6.57 21.38 1.61
C MET A 81 -6.75 22.63 0.77
N LEU A 82 -8.00 23.03 0.56
CA LEU A 82 -8.29 24.33 -0.03
C LEU A 82 -7.80 25.41 0.93
N ASN A 83 -7.09 26.40 0.41
CA ASN A 83 -6.68 27.55 1.21
C ASN A 83 -7.91 28.43 1.54
N SER A 84 -7.74 29.41 2.44
CA SER A 84 -8.85 30.28 2.86
C SER A 84 -9.49 31.07 1.71
N GLN A 85 -8.71 31.43 0.69
CA GLN A 85 -9.21 32.14 -0.49
C GLN A 85 -10.06 31.23 -1.37
N GLU A 86 -9.60 30.01 -1.62
CA GLU A 86 -10.34 28.99 -2.37
C GLU A 86 -11.66 28.65 -1.66
N LEU A 87 -11.64 28.45 -0.33
CA LEU A 87 -12.85 28.20 0.47
C LEU A 87 -13.84 29.38 0.41
N SER A 88 -13.33 30.61 0.53
CA SER A 88 -14.15 31.81 0.41
C SER A 88 -14.80 31.93 -0.97
N TYR A 89 -14.02 31.65 -2.03
CA TYR A 89 -14.51 31.62 -3.41
C TYR A 89 -15.64 30.60 -3.58
N PHE A 90 -15.44 29.34 -3.16
CA PHE A 90 -16.49 28.32 -3.24
C PHE A 90 -17.75 28.70 -2.48
N SER A 91 -17.62 29.25 -1.27
CA SER A 91 -18.76 29.70 -0.47
C SER A 91 -19.53 30.83 -1.15
N ASN A 92 -18.83 31.80 -1.73
CA ASN A 92 -19.44 32.94 -2.43
C ASN A 92 -20.17 32.49 -3.70
N GLU A 93 -19.52 31.67 -4.53
CA GLU A 93 -20.11 31.16 -5.78
C GLU A 93 -21.35 30.28 -5.54
N TYR A 94 -21.31 29.45 -4.49
CA TYR A 94 -22.44 28.59 -4.16
C TYR A 94 -23.59 29.36 -3.49
N ASN A 95 -23.29 30.17 -2.47
CA ASN A 95 -24.34 30.80 -1.65
C ASN A 95 -24.90 32.08 -2.29
N ASN A 96 -24.03 32.93 -2.85
CA ASN A 96 -24.44 34.25 -3.35
C ASN A 96 -24.76 34.23 -4.85
N PHE A 97 -24.01 33.44 -5.64
CA PHE A 97 -24.25 33.31 -7.08
C PHE A 97 -25.08 32.09 -7.46
N GLY A 98 -25.40 31.20 -6.50
CA GLY A 98 -26.26 30.04 -6.72
C GLY A 98 -25.70 29.04 -7.74
N ARG A 99 -24.39 29.06 -8.00
CA ARG A 99 -23.78 28.19 -9.01
C ARG A 99 -23.78 26.75 -8.53
N SER A 100 -24.05 25.83 -9.46
CA SER A 100 -23.93 24.40 -9.16
C SER A 100 -22.46 24.05 -8.88
N PRO A 101 -22.19 23.07 -7.99
CA PRO A 101 -20.83 22.63 -7.72
C PRO A 101 -20.04 22.26 -8.98
N GLN A 102 -20.71 21.66 -9.98
CA GLN A 102 -20.09 21.32 -11.26
C GLN A 102 -19.59 22.55 -12.01
N ASN A 103 -20.39 23.62 -12.08
CA ASN A 103 -20.00 24.85 -12.79
C ASN A 103 -18.83 25.55 -12.10
N ILE A 104 -18.79 25.53 -10.76
CA ILE A 104 -17.71 26.13 -9.97
C ILE A 104 -16.39 25.38 -10.22
N ILE A 105 -16.43 24.05 -10.24
CA ILE A 105 -15.24 23.21 -10.52
C ILE A 105 -14.74 23.45 -11.94
N MET A 106 -15.64 23.48 -12.94
CA MET A 106 -15.25 23.73 -14.34
C MET A 106 -14.64 25.11 -14.56
N SER A 107 -15.05 26.13 -13.80
CA SER A 107 -14.44 27.46 -13.88
C SER A 107 -13.03 27.55 -13.29
N LEU A 108 -12.66 26.64 -12.38
CA LEU A 108 -11.34 26.59 -11.75
C LEU A 108 -10.28 25.93 -12.64
N ASP A 109 -10.66 24.92 -13.43
CA ASP A 109 -9.74 24.22 -14.35
C ASP A 109 -9.25 25.11 -15.51
N GLY A 110 -9.93 26.22 -15.80
CA GLY A 110 -9.48 27.21 -16.79
C GLY A 110 -8.47 28.24 -16.27
N LEU A 111 -8.15 28.23 -14.97
CA LEU A 111 -7.27 29.19 -14.29
C LEU A 111 -5.93 28.59 -13.81
N ARG A 112 -5.74 27.28 -13.96
CA ARG A 112 -4.47 26.57 -13.70
C ARG A 112 -3.72 26.30 -14.99
#